data_AF-A0A2D7TBC6-F1
#
_entry.id   AF-A0A2D7TBC6-F1
#
_cell.length_a   1.000
_cell.length_b   1.000
_cell.length_c   1.000
_cell.angle_alpha   90.00
_cell.angle_beta   90.00
_cell.angle_gamma   90.00
#
_symmetry.space_group_name_H-M   'P 1'
#
loop_
_entity.id
_entity.type
_entity.pdbx_description
1 polymer ?
#
loop_
_entity_poly.entity_id
_entity_poly.type
_entity_poly.pdbx_seq_one_letter_code
_entity_poly.pdbx_strand_id
1 'polypeptide(L)'
;MMNWKNILLSGSITGGFIGSLMCLNLLSGVTGIGFKVAMLSFLVVILIPAFTVKRIFPKVTGDDVSLKHLIPISFLTFILPVFGAAGGAPNSDLDTLVTLVLISTIGGLFWSLPFAGWNFYKNSRKN
;
A
#
# COMPACT_ATOMS: atom_id res chain seq x y z
N MET A 1 -17.89 16.14 0.77
CA MET A 1 -16.45 16.23 0.40
C MET A 1 -15.72 15.18 1.20
N MET A 2 -14.85 14.39 0.55
CA MET A 2 -14.16 13.28 1.22
C MET A 2 -13.32 13.80 2.38
N ASN A 3 -13.32 13.08 3.51
CA ASN A 3 -12.51 13.43 4.66
C ASN A 3 -11.02 13.15 4.39
N TRP A 4 -10.13 14.11 4.65
CA TRP A 4 -8.69 13.92 4.45
C TRP A 4 -8.12 12.81 5.34
N LYS A 5 -8.71 12.59 6.51
CA LYS A 5 -8.35 11.47 7.40
C LYS A 5 -8.61 10.11 6.75
N ASN A 6 -9.67 10.03 5.94
CA ASN A 6 -10.03 8.80 5.23
C ASN A 6 -9.05 8.51 4.09
N ILE A 7 -8.43 9.53 3.47
CA ILE A 7 -7.33 9.33 2.53
C ILE A 7 -6.14 8.68 3.24
N LEU A 8 -5.71 9.23 4.38
CA LEU A 8 -4.61 8.67 5.16
C LEU A 8 -4.89 7.23 5.60
N LEU A 9 -6.08 6.98 6.16
CA LEU A 9 -6.49 5.65 6.59
C LEU A 9 -6.49 4.65 5.42
N SER A 10 -7.03 5.03 4.27
CA SER A 10 -7.06 4.16 3.09
C SER A 10 -5.66 3.79 2.62
N GLY A 11 -4.72 4.74 2.64
CA GLY A 11 -3.34 4.47 2.29
C GLY A 11 -2.62 3.56 3.28
N SER A 12 -2.82 3.75 4.58
CA SER A 12 -2.29 2.83 5.60
C SER A 12 -2.80 1.41 5.40
N ILE A 13 -4.10 1.23 5.13
CA ILE A 13 -4.71 -0.08 4.87
C ILE A 13 -4.13 -0.70 3.59
N THR A 14 -4.02 0.08 2.51
CA THR A 14 -3.38 -0.36 1.27
C THR A 14 -1.95 -0.80 1.52
N GLY A 15 -1.18 -0.03 2.28
CA GLY A 15 0.18 -0.35 2.69
C GLY A 15 0.26 -1.65 3.49
N GLY A 16 -0.60 -1.84 4.49
CA GLY A 16 -0.67 -3.09 5.25
C GLY A 16 -0.98 -4.30 4.37
N PHE A 17 -1.91 -4.17 3.43
CA PHE A 17 -2.22 -5.22 2.45
C PHE A 17 -1.03 -5.55 1.55
N ILE A 18 -0.28 -4.54 1.08
CA ILE A 18 0.95 -4.72 0.29
C ILE A 18 1.97 -5.55 1.07
N GLY A 19 2.21 -5.19 2.34
CA GLY A 19 3.14 -5.92 3.20
C GLY A 19 2.72 -7.36 3.39
N SER A 20 1.45 -7.61 3.71
CA SER A 20 0.92 -8.96 3.91
C SER A 20 1.04 -9.83 2.64
N LEU A 21 0.70 -9.30 1.46
CA LEU A 21 0.85 -10.05 0.21
C LEU A 21 2.34 -10.28 -0.13
N MET A 22 3.21 -9.32 0.17
CA MET A 22 4.64 -9.51 -0.05
C MET A 22 5.23 -10.56 0.89
N CYS A 23 4.79 -10.61 2.15
CA CYS A 23 5.13 -11.70 3.07
C CYS A 23 4.69 -13.06 2.50
N LEU A 24 3.49 -13.17 1.92
CA LEU A 24 3.03 -14.39 1.25
C LEU A 24 3.91 -14.75 0.04
N ASN A 25 4.37 -13.76 -0.72
CA ASN A 25 5.30 -13.98 -1.83
C ASN A 25 6.66 -14.52 -1.35
N LEU A 26 7.20 -13.99 -0.25
CA LEU A 26 8.45 -14.48 0.34
C LEU A 26 8.30 -15.90 0.89
N LEU A 27 7.21 -16.18 1.60
CA LEU A 27 6.93 -17.50 2.18
C LEU A 27 6.66 -18.59 1.14
N SER A 28 6.02 -18.23 0.03
CA SER A 28 5.74 -19.16 -1.09
C SER A 28 6.95 -19.38 -1.99
N GLY A 29 8.00 -18.56 -1.89
CA GLY A 29 9.17 -18.62 -2.77
C GLY A 29 8.87 -18.22 -4.22
N VAL A 30 7.69 -17.64 -4.51
CA VAL A 30 7.27 -17.29 -5.88
C VAL A 30 8.23 -16.31 -6.56
N THR A 31 8.88 -15.46 -5.77
CA THR A 31 9.88 -14.49 -6.23
C THR A 31 11.19 -15.14 -6.70
N GLY A 32 11.48 -16.36 -6.26
CA GLY A 32 12.68 -17.12 -6.62
C GLY A 32 12.52 -18.01 -7.85
N ILE A 33 11.29 -18.25 -8.33
CA ILE A 33 11.01 -19.15 -9.48
C ILE A 33 11.61 -18.62 -10.78
N GLY A 34 11.67 -17.30 -10.93
CA GLY A 34 12.28 -16.64 -12.08
C GLY A 34 11.81 -15.20 -12.24
N PHE A 35 12.61 -14.40 -12.95
CA PHE A 35 12.41 -12.95 -13.06
C PHE A 35 11.01 -12.55 -13.55
N LYS A 36 10.49 -13.22 -14.59
CA LYS A 36 9.15 -12.93 -15.15
C LYS A 36 8.03 -13.17 -14.13
N VAL A 37 8.13 -14.26 -13.38
CA VAL A 37 7.13 -14.63 -12.35
C VAL A 37 7.22 -13.67 -11.17
N ALA A 38 8.42 -13.29 -10.75
CA ALA A 38 8.64 -12.30 -9.70
C ALA A 38 8.03 -10.93 -10.08
N MET A 39 8.30 -10.43 -11.28
CA MET A 39 7.71 -9.17 -11.76
C MET A 39 6.19 -9.20 -11.79
N LEU A 40 5.60 -10.30 -12.25
CA LEU A 40 4.14 -10.47 -12.23
C LEU A 40 3.60 -10.46 -10.79
N SER A 41 4.28 -11.17 -9.88
CA SER A 41 3.90 -11.22 -8.46
C SER A 41 3.92 -9.85 -7.80
N PHE A 42 4.90 -8.99 -8.13
CA PHE A 42 4.98 -7.63 -7.61
C PHE A 42 3.84 -6.76 -8.15
N LEU A 43 3.51 -6.91 -9.42
CA LEU A 43 2.40 -6.19 -10.03
C LEU A 43 1.06 -6.57 -9.36
N VAL A 44 0.87 -7.85 -9.01
CA VAL A 44 -0.26 -8.34 -8.21
C VAL A 44 -0.26 -7.72 -6.81
N VAL A 45 0.89 -7.73 -6.11
CA VAL A 45 1.04 -7.11 -4.78
C VAL A 45 0.73 -5.62 -4.80
N ILE A 46 1.02 -4.90 -5.88
CA ILE A 46 0.73 -3.47 -6.01
C ILE A 46 -0.76 -3.22 -6.29
N LEU A 47 -1.32 -3.92 -7.29
CA LEU A 47 -2.65 -3.61 -7.82
C LEU A 47 -3.78 -4.19 -6.96
N ILE A 48 -3.66 -5.45 -6.51
CA ILE A 48 -4.75 -6.10 -5.75
C ILE A 48 -5.15 -5.28 -4.51
N PRO A 49 -4.22 -4.78 -3.68
CA PRO A 49 -4.55 -3.88 -2.57
C PRO A 49 -5.29 -2.62 -2.98
N ALA A 50 -4.84 -1.92 -4.03
CA ALA A 50 -5.47 -0.69 -4.49
C ALA A 50 -6.93 -0.92 -4.93
N PHE A 51 -7.18 -1.97 -5.72
CA PHE A 51 -8.53 -2.33 -6.16
C PHE A 51 -9.40 -2.85 -5.03
N THR A 52 -8.82 -3.60 -4.09
CA THR A 52 -9.54 -4.13 -2.93
C THR A 52 -10.00 -3.01 -2.00
N VAL A 53 -9.09 -2.10 -1.65
CA VAL A 53 -9.41 -0.94 -0.82
C VAL A 53 -10.44 -0.06 -1.52
N LYS A 54 -10.31 0.20 -2.83
CA LYS A 54 -11.32 0.94 -3.60
C LYS A 54 -12.74 0.36 -3.47
N ARG A 55 -12.87 -0.98 -3.45
CA ARG A 55 -14.18 -1.65 -3.38
C ARG A 55 -14.74 -1.74 -1.97
N ILE A 56 -13.89 -1.94 -0.98
CA ILE A 56 -14.31 -2.24 0.40
C ILE A 56 -14.41 -0.95 1.23
N PHE A 57 -13.47 -0.03 1.07
CA PHE A 57 -13.35 1.17 1.89
C PHE A 57 -14.61 2.07 1.89
N PRO A 58 -15.31 2.28 0.75
CA PRO A 58 -16.55 3.06 0.74
C PRO A 58 -17.69 2.36 1.51
N LYS A 59 -17.70 1.02 1.55
CA LYS A 59 -18.70 0.24 2.30
C LYS A 59 -18.51 0.34 3.81
N VAL A 60 -17.30 0.64 4.26
CA VAL A 60 -16.94 0.74 5.68
C VAL A 60 -17.03 2.18 6.18
N THR A 61 -16.60 3.15 5.37
CA THR A 61 -16.44 4.56 5.80
C THR A 61 -17.45 5.53 5.19
N GLY A 62 -18.19 5.11 4.16
CA GLY A 62 -19.09 5.97 3.39
C GLY A 62 -18.38 6.92 2.41
N ASP A 63 -17.04 7.01 2.47
CA ASP A 63 -16.22 7.89 1.63
C ASP A 63 -15.55 7.11 0.50
N ASP A 64 -15.64 7.64 -0.72
CA ASP A 64 -15.07 7.01 -1.90
C ASP A 64 -13.67 7.55 -2.24
N VAL A 65 -12.63 6.77 -1.94
CA VAL A 65 -11.25 7.12 -2.28
C VAL A 65 -10.97 6.79 -3.74
N SER A 66 -10.46 7.75 -4.51
CA SER A 66 -10.18 7.54 -5.94
C SER A 66 -9.01 6.56 -6.17
N LEU A 67 -9.16 5.68 -7.17
CA LEU A 67 -8.06 4.86 -7.70
C LEU A 67 -6.88 5.70 -8.18
N LYS A 68 -7.13 6.94 -8.60
CA LYS A 68 -6.09 7.90 -9.00
C LYS A 68 -5.13 8.25 -7.86
N HIS A 69 -5.54 8.06 -6.60
CA HIS A 69 -4.67 8.21 -5.42
C HIS A 69 -4.09 6.87 -5.00
N LEU A 70 -4.92 5.83 -4.91
CA LEU A 70 -4.52 4.52 -4.40
C LEU A 70 -3.44 3.85 -5.25
N ILE A 71 -3.50 3.96 -6.58
CA ILE A 71 -2.49 3.37 -7.46
C ILE A 71 -1.10 4.01 -7.21
N PRO A 72 -0.92 5.34 -7.28
CA PRO A 72 0.35 5.97 -6.92
C PRO A 72 0.83 5.62 -5.51
N ILE A 73 -0.05 5.63 -4.51
CA ILE A 73 0.30 5.26 -3.13
C ILE A 73 0.85 3.83 -3.09
N SER A 74 0.16 2.87 -3.74
CA SER A 74 0.62 1.48 -3.80
C SER A 74 1.99 1.35 -4.47
N PHE A 75 2.19 2.01 -5.61
CA PHE A 75 3.48 1.96 -6.32
C PHE A 75 4.61 2.55 -5.49
N LEU A 76 4.42 3.73 -4.90
CA LEU A 76 5.43 4.38 -4.08
C LEU A 76 5.75 3.58 -2.81
N THR A 77 4.72 3.01 -2.17
CA THR A 77 4.87 2.14 -1.01
C THR A 77 5.59 0.84 -1.37
N PHE A 78 5.30 0.25 -2.52
CA PHE A 78 5.98 -0.97 -2.91
C PHE A 78 7.44 -0.70 -3.31
N ILE A 79 7.69 0.26 -4.19
CA ILE A 79 9.01 0.49 -4.77
C ILE A 79 10.03 1.00 -3.73
N LEU A 80 9.61 1.93 -2.86
CA LEU A 80 10.56 2.63 -1.99
C LEU A 80 10.82 1.85 -0.69
N PRO A 81 9.84 1.65 0.21
CA PRO A 81 10.09 0.91 1.44
C PRO A 81 10.06 -0.61 1.29
N VAL A 82 9.16 -1.20 0.49
CA VAL A 82 8.93 -2.66 0.53
C VAL A 82 9.91 -3.45 -0.33
N PHE A 83 10.20 -3.00 -1.55
CA PHE A 83 11.06 -3.71 -2.49
C PHE A 83 12.49 -3.85 -1.95
N GLY A 84 13.05 -2.76 -1.41
CA GLY A 84 14.36 -2.77 -0.77
C GLY A 84 14.40 -3.65 0.48
N ALA A 85 13.41 -3.50 1.37
CA ALA A 85 13.34 -4.30 2.60
C ALA A 85 13.20 -5.80 2.32
N ALA A 86 12.38 -6.18 1.34
CA ALA A 86 12.21 -7.58 0.96
C ALA A 86 13.43 -8.16 0.23
N GLY A 87 14.11 -7.37 -0.61
CA GLY A 87 15.29 -7.82 -1.36
C GLY A 87 16.56 -7.94 -0.50
N GLY A 88 16.67 -7.13 0.56
CA GLY A 88 17.80 -7.14 1.49
C GLY A 88 17.56 -7.97 2.76
N ALA A 89 16.38 -8.59 2.91
CA ALA A 89 16.05 -9.39 4.08
C ALA A 89 17.00 -10.60 4.20
N PRO A 90 17.63 -10.82 5.37
CA PRO A 90 18.56 -11.94 5.56
C PRO A 90 17.85 -13.29 5.56
N ASN A 91 16.57 -13.32 5.93
CA ASN A 91 15.73 -14.51 6.04
C ASN A 91 14.23 -14.14 6.10
N SER A 92 13.36 -15.15 6.02
CA SER A 92 11.90 -15.02 6.13
C SER A 92 11.38 -15.22 7.57
N ASP A 93 12.19 -14.84 8.57
CA ASP A 93 11.82 -14.96 9.98
C ASP A 93 10.64 -14.05 10.33
N LEU A 94 9.94 -14.39 11.42
CA LEU A 94 8.74 -13.66 11.85
C LEU A 94 9.01 -12.16 12.05
N ASP A 95 10.16 -11.79 12.61
CA ASP A 95 10.54 -10.39 12.82
C ASP A 95 10.69 -9.62 11.50
N THR A 96 11.28 -10.26 10.48
CA THR A 96 11.39 -9.67 9.13
C THR A 96 10.00 -9.46 8.53
N LEU A 97 9.11 -10.45 8.64
CA LEU A 97 7.76 -10.36 8.08
C LEU A 97 6.93 -9.27 8.78
N VAL A 98 7.02 -9.17 10.11
CA VAL A 98 6.36 -8.13 10.89
C VAL A 98 6.90 -6.76 10.49
N THR A 99 8.22 -6.61 10.38
CA THR A 99 8.87 -5.36 9.95
C THR A 99 8.40 -4.95 8.55
N LEU A 100 8.24 -5.91 7.63
CA LEU A 100 7.75 -5.65 6.28
C LEU A 100 6.32 -5.10 6.27
N VAL A 101 5.43 -5.66 7.09
CA VAL A 101 4.04 -5.18 7.23
C VAL A 101 4.00 -3.80 7.87
N LEU A 102 4.86 -3.54 8.86
CA LEU A 102 4.91 -2.23 9.52
C LEU A 102 5.44 -1.15 8.57
N ILE A 103 6.55 -1.41 7.88
CA ILE A 103 7.15 -0.43 6.97
C ILE A 103 6.24 -0.17 5.76
N SER A 104 5.52 -1.18 5.28
CA SER A 104 4.55 -1.02 4.21
C SER A 104 3.34 -0.20 4.68
N THR A 105 2.84 -0.43 5.90
CA THR A 105 1.75 0.35 6.50
C THR A 105 2.13 1.81 6.68
N ILE A 106 3.33 2.08 7.21
CA ILE A 106 3.88 3.43 7.37
C ILE A 106 4.10 4.08 6.01
N GLY A 107 4.64 3.33 5.03
CA GLY A 107 4.81 3.81 3.66
C GLY A 107 3.48 4.23 3.03
N GLY A 108 2.45 3.40 3.18
CA GLY A 108 1.10 3.71 2.70
C GLY A 108 0.54 4.99 3.31
N LEU A 109 0.72 5.18 4.63
CA LEU A 109 0.36 6.41 5.32
C LEU A 109 1.14 7.62 4.78
N PHE A 110 2.46 7.49 4.68
CA PHE A 110 3.36 8.58 4.28
C PHE A 110 3.07 9.06 2.86
N TRP A 111 2.94 8.14 1.90
CA TRP A 111 2.66 8.49 0.50
C TRP A 111 1.23 8.99 0.28
N SER A 112 0.37 8.89 1.28
CA SER A 112 -0.97 9.50 1.28
C SER A 112 -0.98 10.99 1.62
N LEU A 113 0.10 11.50 2.23
CA LEU A 113 0.19 12.88 2.72
C LEU A 113 -0.07 13.94 1.62
N PRO A 114 0.51 13.85 0.40
CA PRO A 114 0.27 14.86 -0.63
C PRO A 114 -1.21 14.95 -1.03
N PHE A 115 -1.88 13.80 -1.12
CA PHE A 115 -3.30 13.72 -1.49
C PHE A 115 -4.22 14.21 -0.37
N ALA A 116 -3.92 13.81 0.86
CA ALA A 116 -4.65 14.26 2.05
C ALA A 116 -4.48 15.77 2.27
N GLY A 117 -3.25 16.29 2.15
CA GLY A 117 -2.93 17.70 2.27
C GLY A 117 -3.61 18.55 1.21
N TRP A 118 -3.62 18.11 -0.05
CA TRP A 118 -4.34 18.79 -1.13
C TRP A 118 -5.84 18.85 -0.87
N ASN A 119 -6.44 17.74 -0.41
CA ASN A 119 -7.86 17.68 -0.08
C ASN A 119 -8.21 18.57 1.12
N PHE A 120 -7.36 18.61 2.14
CA PHE A 120 -7.51 19.51 3.29
C PHE A 120 -7.50 20.98 2.83
N TYR A 121 -6.48 21.39 2.09
CA TYR A 121 -6.37 22.76 1.56
C TYR A 121 -7.57 23.17 0.70
N LYS A 122 -8.05 22.27 -0.18
CA LYS A 122 -9.21 22.51 -1.03
C LYS A 122 -10.50 22.68 -0.21
N ASN A 123 -10.67 21.92 0.86
CA ASN A 123 -11.84 22.03 1.73
C ASN A 123 -11.82 23.35 2.52
N SER A 124 -10.66 23.77 3.02
CA SER A 124 -10.50 25.04 3.75
C SER A 124 -10.80 26.29 2.92
N ARG A 125 -10.71 26.22 1.59
CA ARG A 125 -11.06 27.33 0.68
C ARG A 125 -12.53 27.38 0.27
N LYS A 126 -13.32 26.35 0.59
CA LYS A 126 -14.76 26.31 0.26
C LYS A 126 -15.67 26.70 1.42
N ASN A 127 -15.12 26.75 2.63
CA ASN A 127 -15.74 27.37 3.81
C ASN A 127 -15.30 28.83 3.89
#